data_AF-A0A0F4LE81-F1
#
_entry.id   AF-A0A0F4LE81-F1
#
_cell.length_a   1.000
_cell.length_b   1.000
_cell.length_c   1.000
_cell.angle_alpha   90.00
_cell.angle_beta   90.00
_cell.angle_gamma   90.00
#
_symmetry.space_group_name_H-M   'P 1'
#
loop_
_entity.id
_entity.type
_entity.pdbx_description
1 polymer ?
#
loop_
_entity_poly.entity_id
_entity_poly.type
_entity_poly.pdbx_seq_one_letter_code
_entity_poly.pdbx_strand_id
1 'polypeptide(L)'
;MKLRKTITWAVVVAAIAAASGISVNQTNLVQAANTAKNAKISTNKTKYGFKRDFKFPKSWRGKWYSNTHDKLSKMTVKKNGFNTPWTGEYVELVSAGKVKGTNKYLWQMPQSWFTKHDKIFKHLGRITTNKISNKKWVVFSPIDENNIEIGFAFRLRNEKVAGKTQKVIFEANPKTGEIVDQFFRSPKLAQKYQHYNFKGETYAPSFNQY
;
A
#
# COMPACT_ATOMS: atom_id res chain seq x y z
N MET A 1 -33.02 38.69 10.95
CA MET A 1 -32.95 37.86 12.18
C MET A 1 -33.74 36.58 11.98
N LYS A 2 -33.09 35.42 11.92
CA LYS A 2 -33.53 34.11 12.48
C LYS A 2 -32.56 33.00 12.04
N LEU A 3 -31.76 32.54 12.99
CA LEU A 3 -31.05 31.26 12.97
C LEU A 3 -32.05 30.10 12.81
N ARG A 4 -31.59 28.96 12.28
CA ARG A 4 -31.58 27.68 13.01
C ARG A 4 -30.68 26.64 12.35
N LYS A 5 -29.71 26.17 13.14
CA LYS A 5 -28.89 24.97 12.95
C LYS A 5 -29.76 23.74 13.21
N THR A 6 -29.52 22.65 12.51
CA THR A 6 -29.85 21.29 13.00
C THR A 6 -28.64 20.39 12.79
N ILE A 7 -27.94 20.17 13.90
CA ILE A 7 -27.05 19.04 14.15
C ILE A 7 -27.96 17.89 14.59
N THR A 8 -27.78 16.69 14.02
CA THR A 8 -28.41 15.48 14.56
C THR A 8 -27.32 14.43 14.78
N TRP A 9 -27.00 14.23 16.06
CA TRP A 9 -26.28 13.08 16.59
C TRP A 9 -27.30 12.23 17.37
N ALA A 10 -27.35 10.92 17.11
CA ALA A 10 -27.71 9.84 18.05
C ALA A 10 -27.50 8.51 17.30
N VAL A 11 -26.52 7.67 17.67
CA VAL A 11 -26.57 6.60 18.70
C VAL A 11 -27.60 5.53 18.30
N VAL A 12 -27.23 4.26 18.14
CA VAL A 12 -27.32 3.23 19.19
C VAL A 12 -26.38 2.05 18.90
N VAL A 13 -25.67 1.63 19.96
CA VAL A 13 -25.00 0.34 20.09
C VAL A 13 -26.03 -0.69 20.55
N ALA A 14 -26.10 -1.84 19.91
CA ALA A 14 -26.66 -3.04 20.51
C ALA A 14 -25.73 -4.22 20.23
N ALA A 15 -25.33 -4.89 21.31
CA ALA A 15 -24.51 -6.09 21.34
C ALA A 15 -25.37 -7.31 21.74
N ILE A 16 -24.83 -8.51 21.51
CA ILE A 16 -25.23 -9.84 22.05
C ILE A 16 -26.38 -10.48 21.23
N ALA A 17 -26.44 -11.76 20.86
CA ALA A 17 -25.69 -12.98 21.20
C ALA A 17 -25.67 -13.97 20.02
N ALA A 18 -24.88 -15.01 20.20
CA ALA A 18 -24.69 -16.18 19.36
C ALA A 18 -25.93 -17.10 19.22
N ALA A 19 -25.80 -18.02 18.25
CA ALA A 19 -26.49 -19.30 18.12
C ALA A 19 -27.96 -19.29 17.66
N SER A 20 -28.17 -19.44 16.34
CA SER A 20 -29.04 -20.46 15.74
C SER A 20 -29.03 -20.27 14.22
N GLY A 21 -28.75 -21.34 13.48
CA GLY A 21 -28.60 -21.29 12.02
C GLY A 21 -29.90 -20.92 11.34
N ILE A 22 -29.86 -19.89 10.48
CA ILE A 22 -30.90 -19.62 9.49
C ILE A 22 -30.23 -19.08 8.22
N SER A 23 -30.62 -19.70 7.11
CA SER A 23 -30.36 -19.40 5.70
C SER A 23 -29.83 -17.99 5.37
N VAL A 24 -28.71 -17.98 4.64
CA VAL A 24 -28.15 -16.80 3.99
C VAL A 24 -29.10 -16.38 2.87
N ASN A 25 -30.03 -15.46 3.18
CA ASN A 25 -30.90 -14.83 2.18
C ASN A 25 -30.03 -14.06 1.17
N GLN A 26 -30.01 -14.56 -0.07
CA GLN A 26 -29.37 -13.97 -1.26
C GLN A 26 -29.84 -12.52 -1.56
N THR A 27 -30.86 -12.02 -0.86
CA THR A 27 -31.42 -10.68 -1.01
C THR A 27 -30.48 -9.56 -0.52
N ASN A 28 -29.57 -9.83 0.42
CA ASN A 28 -28.63 -8.83 0.93
C ASN A 28 -27.40 -8.58 0.04
N LEU A 29 -27.13 -9.45 -0.94
CA LEU A 29 -26.03 -9.24 -1.89
C LEU A 29 -26.39 -8.26 -3.01
N VAL A 30 -27.68 -8.09 -3.31
CA VAL A 30 -28.13 -7.18 -4.39
C VAL A 30 -28.20 -5.73 -3.91
N GLN A 31 -28.41 -5.50 -2.61
CA GLN A 31 -28.48 -4.14 -2.06
C GLN A 31 -27.11 -3.50 -1.82
N ALA A 32 -26.08 -4.30 -1.55
CA ALA A 32 -24.68 -3.85 -1.55
C ALA A 32 -24.14 -3.54 -2.97
N ALA A 33 -24.67 -4.20 -4.00
CA ALA A 33 -24.30 -3.92 -5.40
C ALA A 33 -24.94 -2.63 -5.92
N ASN A 34 -26.11 -2.23 -5.42
CA ASN A 34 -26.82 -1.04 -5.89
C ASN A 34 -26.46 0.26 -5.15
N THR A 35 -25.93 0.20 -3.92
CA THR A 35 -25.38 1.39 -3.24
C THR A 35 -24.00 1.81 -3.75
N ALA A 36 -23.31 0.94 -4.50
CA ALA A 36 -22.05 1.27 -5.18
C ALA A 36 -22.24 2.04 -6.50
N LYS A 37 -23.47 2.16 -7.03
CA LYS A 37 -23.74 2.79 -8.35
C LYS A 37 -23.76 4.32 -8.35
N ASN A 38 -23.76 4.99 -7.20
CA ASN A 38 -23.86 6.46 -7.13
C ASN A 38 -22.68 7.16 -6.46
N ALA A 39 -21.59 6.45 -6.14
CA ALA A 39 -20.30 7.12 -6.12
C ALA A 39 -19.94 7.39 -7.59
N LYS A 40 -20.17 8.63 -8.04
CA LYS A 40 -19.60 9.15 -9.29
C LYS A 40 -18.08 9.19 -9.09
N ILE A 41 -17.44 8.01 -9.11
CA ILE A 41 -15.99 7.88 -9.24
C ILE A 41 -15.75 8.56 -10.57
N SER A 42 -15.28 9.81 -10.51
CA SER A 42 -14.60 10.46 -11.61
C SER A 42 -13.51 9.47 -12.02
N THR A 43 -13.84 8.62 -12.98
CA THR A 43 -12.90 7.68 -13.57
C THR A 43 -12.02 8.59 -14.39
N ASN A 44 -10.98 9.09 -13.73
CA ASN A 44 -10.12 10.10 -14.29
C ASN A 44 -9.37 9.44 -15.45
N LYS A 45 -9.86 9.68 -16.66
CA LYS A 45 -9.27 9.18 -17.89
C LYS A 45 -8.05 10.04 -18.21
N THR A 46 -6.88 9.43 -18.34
CA THR A 46 -5.66 10.12 -18.74
C THR A 46 -5.08 9.47 -19.98
N LYS A 47 -4.19 10.17 -20.71
CA LYS A 47 -3.62 9.68 -21.99
C LYS A 47 -3.08 8.24 -21.89
N TYR A 48 -2.50 7.89 -20.74
CA TYR A 48 -1.87 6.59 -20.51
C TYR A 48 -2.47 5.80 -19.34
N GLY A 49 -3.60 6.21 -18.78
CA GLY A 49 -4.26 5.44 -17.71
C GLY A 49 -3.60 5.50 -16.33
N PHE A 50 -2.89 6.59 -16.01
CA PHE A 50 -2.35 6.82 -14.66
C PHE A 50 -2.28 8.30 -14.29
N LYS A 51 -2.03 8.59 -13.01
CA LYS A 51 -1.83 9.93 -12.44
C LYS A 51 -0.59 10.02 -11.55
N ARG A 52 0.16 11.11 -11.71
CA ARG A 52 1.29 11.50 -10.85
C ARG A 52 0.83 12.36 -9.67
N ASP A 53 -0.12 11.85 -8.89
CA ASP A 53 -0.72 12.56 -7.76
C ASP A 53 -0.17 12.09 -6.40
N PHE A 54 0.37 10.87 -6.33
CA PHE A 54 0.94 10.34 -5.10
C PHE A 54 2.20 11.09 -4.67
N LYS A 55 2.28 11.41 -3.38
CA LYS A 55 3.45 12.03 -2.75
C LYS A 55 3.72 11.38 -1.40
N PHE A 56 4.92 10.86 -1.22
CA PHE A 56 5.36 10.37 0.08
C PHE A 56 5.37 11.52 1.12
N PRO A 57 4.89 11.28 2.34
CA PRO A 57 5.03 12.23 3.45
C PRO A 57 6.50 12.58 3.71
N LYS A 58 6.79 13.79 4.22
CA LYS A 58 8.17 14.19 4.56
C LYS A 58 8.86 13.21 5.50
N SER A 59 8.12 12.58 6.42
CA SER A 59 8.64 11.59 7.37
C SER A 59 9.21 10.32 6.73
N TRP A 60 8.73 9.96 5.53
CA TRP A 60 9.24 8.84 4.75
C TRP A 60 10.47 9.21 3.94
N ARG A 61 10.65 10.48 3.56
CA ARG A 61 11.70 10.87 2.61
C ARG A 61 13.10 10.72 3.21
N GLY A 62 14.07 10.50 2.33
CA GLY A 62 15.49 10.34 2.68
C GLY A 62 15.98 8.90 2.53
N LYS A 63 17.17 8.65 3.10
CA LYS A 63 17.85 7.35 3.04
C LYS A 63 17.35 6.43 4.15
N TRP A 64 17.25 5.15 3.82
CA TRP A 64 16.83 4.04 4.66
C TRP A 64 17.71 2.84 4.34
N TYR A 65 18.04 2.05 5.36
CA TYR A 65 19.00 0.96 5.28
C TYR A 65 18.44 -0.27 5.96
N SER A 66 18.61 -1.43 5.34
CA SER A 66 18.37 -2.73 5.99
C SER A 66 19.62 -3.60 5.87
N ASN A 67 19.76 -4.55 6.79
CA ASN A 67 20.77 -5.61 6.71
C ASN A 67 20.16 -7.01 7.00
N THR A 68 18.84 -7.19 6.84
CA THR A 68 18.13 -8.44 7.18
C THR A 68 18.58 -9.66 6.36
N HIS A 69 19.26 -9.47 5.23
CA HIS A 69 19.77 -10.55 4.37
C HIS A 69 21.30 -10.57 4.28
N ASP A 70 21.99 -10.21 5.37
CA ASP A 70 23.47 -10.07 5.47
C ASP A 70 24.13 -9.17 4.42
N LYS A 71 23.31 -8.41 3.70
CA LYS A 71 23.71 -7.45 2.69
C LYS A 71 23.05 -6.13 3.00
N LEU A 72 23.87 -5.10 3.15
CA LEU A 72 23.38 -3.77 3.43
C LEU A 72 22.63 -3.23 2.21
N SER A 73 21.30 -3.29 2.28
CA SER A 73 20.41 -2.73 1.27
C SER A 73 20.14 -1.26 1.58
N LYS A 74 19.88 -0.47 0.53
CA LYS A 74 19.61 0.96 0.65
C LYS A 74 18.39 1.33 -0.17
N MET A 75 17.39 1.89 0.51
CA MET A 75 16.25 2.53 -0.11
C MET A 75 16.37 4.05 0.03
N THR A 76 16.14 4.79 -1.05
CA THR A 76 16.05 6.27 -1.00
C THR A 76 14.66 6.70 -1.42
N VAL A 77 13.87 7.20 -0.46
CA VAL A 77 12.51 7.66 -0.71
C VAL A 77 12.54 9.14 -1.09
N LYS A 78 12.08 9.45 -2.29
CA LYS A 78 11.89 10.81 -2.81
C LYS A 78 10.41 11.20 -2.72
N LYS A 79 10.06 12.38 -3.26
CA LYS A 79 8.70 12.92 -3.17
C LYS A 79 7.66 12.00 -3.85
N ASN A 80 7.95 11.50 -5.04
CA ASN A 80 6.99 10.77 -5.87
C ASN A 80 7.35 9.29 -6.07
N GLY A 81 8.35 8.78 -5.36
CA GLY A 81 8.93 7.48 -5.69
C GLY A 81 10.10 7.12 -4.80
N PHE A 82 10.71 5.98 -5.06
CA PHE A 82 11.87 5.53 -4.30
C PHE A 82 12.81 4.70 -5.17
N ASN A 83 14.06 4.61 -4.76
CA ASN A 83 14.98 3.60 -5.29
C ASN A 83 14.69 2.28 -4.58
N THR A 84 14.36 1.24 -5.35
CA THR A 84 14.05 -0.09 -4.83
C THR A 84 15.29 -0.68 -4.13
N PRO A 85 15.14 -1.27 -2.94
CA PRO A 85 16.28 -1.81 -2.21
C PRO A 85 16.89 -3.06 -2.87
N TRP A 86 16.12 -3.79 -3.70
CA TRP A 86 16.56 -5.01 -4.39
C TRP A 86 17.33 -4.75 -5.69
N THR A 87 16.91 -3.79 -6.53
CA THR A 87 17.58 -3.49 -7.82
C THR A 87 18.33 -2.16 -7.82
N GLY A 88 18.06 -1.25 -6.89
CA GLY A 88 18.60 0.11 -6.88
C GLY A 88 17.95 1.06 -7.88
N GLU A 89 17.08 0.56 -8.76
CA GLU A 89 16.39 1.35 -9.77
C GLU A 89 15.40 2.32 -9.14
N TYR A 90 15.28 3.51 -9.74
CA TYR A 90 14.28 4.48 -9.29
C TYR A 90 12.93 4.15 -9.92
N VAL A 91 11.90 4.06 -9.07
CA VAL A 91 10.51 3.86 -9.50
C VAL A 91 9.66 5.04 -9.03
N GLU A 92 9.00 5.70 -9.98
CA GLU A 92 7.97 6.70 -9.72
C GLU A 92 6.63 6.01 -9.43
N LEU A 93 5.96 6.41 -8.36
CA LEU A 93 4.69 5.86 -7.92
C LEU A 93 3.52 6.71 -8.41
N VAL A 94 2.56 6.05 -9.04
CA VAL A 94 1.38 6.66 -9.66
C VAL A 94 0.10 5.94 -9.24
N SER A 95 -0.99 6.69 -9.21
CA SER A 95 -2.32 6.11 -9.05
C SER A 95 -2.83 5.58 -10.39
N ALA A 96 -3.38 4.37 -10.39
CA ALA A 96 -3.97 3.79 -11.60
C ALA A 96 -5.26 4.51 -12.01
N GLY A 97 -5.49 4.61 -13.31
CA GLY A 97 -6.68 5.19 -13.92
C GLY A 97 -7.03 4.51 -15.24
N LYS A 98 -8.04 5.04 -15.93
CA LYS A 98 -8.46 4.52 -17.23
C LYS A 98 -7.77 5.24 -18.38
N VAL A 99 -7.50 4.53 -19.47
CA VAL A 99 -6.89 5.12 -20.67
C VAL A 99 -7.93 6.01 -21.38
N LYS A 100 -7.51 7.23 -21.78
CA LYS A 100 -8.37 8.18 -22.51
C LYS A 100 -8.83 7.56 -23.83
N GLY A 101 -10.10 7.75 -24.17
CA GLY A 101 -10.71 7.13 -25.33
C GLY A 101 -11.17 5.67 -25.09
N THR A 102 -10.93 5.11 -23.91
CA THR A 102 -11.40 3.76 -23.55
C THR A 102 -12.12 3.77 -22.20
N ASN A 103 -12.65 2.61 -21.82
CA ASN A 103 -13.11 2.33 -20.46
C ASN A 103 -12.19 1.32 -19.72
N LYS A 104 -10.98 1.11 -20.25
CA LYS A 104 -10.04 0.08 -19.82
C LYS A 104 -8.93 0.68 -18.94
N TYR A 105 -8.50 -0.08 -17.94
CA TYR A 105 -7.25 0.16 -17.22
C TYR A 105 -6.04 -0.28 -18.05
N LEU A 106 -4.83 0.11 -17.63
CA LEU A 106 -3.58 -0.27 -18.27
C LEU A 106 -3.49 -1.78 -18.50
N TRP A 107 -3.60 -2.60 -17.46
CA TRP A 107 -3.55 -4.07 -17.53
C TRP A 107 -4.64 -4.75 -18.38
N GLN A 108 -5.61 -3.99 -18.90
CA GLN A 108 -6.66 -4.49 -19.80
C GLN A 108 -6.41 -4.09 -21.26
N MET A 109 -5.35 -3.30 -21.52
CA MET A 109 -4.95 -2.92 -22.86
C MET A 109 -4.23 -4.09 -23.55
N PRO A 110 -4.37 -4.24 -24.88
CA PRO A 110 -3.68 -5.29 -25.61
C PRO A 110 -2.15 -5.07 -25.58
N GLN A 111 -1.39 -6.17 -25.70
CA GLN A 111 0.08 -6.13 -25.67
C GLN A 111 0.69 -5.14 -26.67
N SER A 112 0.11 -5.04 -27.88
CA SER A 112 0.54 -4.08 -28.92
C SER A 112 0.49 -2.63 -28.45
N TRP A 113 -0.47 -2.28 -27.59
CA TRP A 113 -0.56 -0.95 -27.00
C TRP A 113 0.55 -0.72 -25.98
N PHE A 114 0.90 -1.73 -25.17
CA PHE A 114 2.03 -1.66 -24.24
C PHE A 114 3.36 -1.54 -24.96
N THR A 115 3.64 -2.38 -25.96
CA THR A 115 4.89 -2.31 -26.74
C THR A 115 5.11 -0.93 -27.36
N LYS A 116 4.04 -0.28 -27.84
CA LYS A 116 4.11 1.09 -28.37
C LYS A 116 4.49 2.15 -27.33
N HIS A 117 4.26 1.89 -26.04
CA HIS A 117 4.41 2.85 -24.95
C HIS A 117 5.36 2.38 -23.83
N ASP A 118 6.09 1.29 -24.03
CA ASP A 118 6.98 0.63 -23.03
C ASP A 118 7.88 1.63 -22.28
N LYS A 119 8.54 2.53 -23.02
CA LYS A 119 9.42 3.57 -22.44
C LYS A 119 8.76 4.42 -21.35
N ILE A 120 7.43 4.54 -21.36
CA ILE A 120 6.67 5.30 -20.37
C ILE A 120 6.53 4.51 -19.07
N PHE A 121 6.39 3.18 -19.14
CA PHE A 121 6.04 2.32 -18.01
C PHE A 121 7.24 1.73 -17.28
N LYS A 122 8.40 1.65 -17.94
CA LYS A 122 9.63 1.02 -17.42
C LYS A 122 10.06 1.45 -16.01
N HIS A 123 9.67 2.64 -15.57
CA HIS A 123 10.00 3.17 -14.23
C HIS A 123 8.78 3.60 -13.43
N LEU A 124 7.60 3.07 -13.73
CA LEU A 124 6.36 3.39 -13.03
C LEU A 124 5.86 2.21 -12.20
N GLY A 125 5.50 2.53 -10.96
CA GLY A 125 4.79 1.66 -10.03
C GLY A 125 3.38 2.13 -9.81
N ARG A 126 2.43 1.21 -9.74
CA ARG A 126 1.12 1.50 -9.17
C ARG A 126 1.23 1.56 -7.66
N ILE A 127 0.61 2.56 -7.07
CA ILE A 127 0.46 2.65 -5.63
C ILE A 127 -1.00 2.53 -5.21
N THR A 128 -1.23 1.73 -4.18
CA THR A 128 -2.53 1.62 -3.50
C THR A 128 -2.32 1.70 -1.99
N THR A 129 -3.42 1.80 -1.25
CA THR A 129 -3.38 1.82 0.21
C THR A 129 -4.40 0.83 0.72
N ASN A 130 -3.93 -0.24 1.33
CA ASN A 130 -4.75 -1.37 1.74
C ASN A 130 -4.65 -1.61 3.24
N LYS A 131 -5.68 -2.24 3.82
CA LYS A 131 -5.66 -2.73 5.19
C LYS A 131 -5.33 -4.22 5.16
N ILE A 132 -4.15 -4.59 5.65
CA ILE A 132 -3.66 -5.97 5.71
C ILE A 132 -3.44 -6.30 7.18
N SER A 133 -4.04 -7.38 7.68
CA SER A 133 -3.95 -7.78 9.09
C SER A 133 -4.28 -6.63 10.05
N ASN A 134 -5.37 -5.93 9.75
CA ASN A 134 -5.85 -4.73 10.44
C ASN A 134 -4.94 -3.50 10.45
N LYS A 135 -3.84 -3.51 9.69
CA LYS A 135 -2.85 -2.43 9.61
C LYS A 135 -2.91 -1.76 8.24
N LYS A 136 -2.73 -0.44 8.19
CA LYS A 136 -2.72 0.33 6.94
C LYS A 136 -1.34 0.28 6.29
N TRP A 137 -1.28 -0.20 5.05
CA TRP A 137 -0.05 -0.33 4.27
C TRP A 137 -0.12 0.49 2.98
N VAL A 138 1.03 1.00 2.55
CA VAL A 138 1.23 1.54 1.21
C VAL A 138 1.71 0.38 0.34
N VAL A 139 0.90 -0.04 -0.63
CA VAL A 139 1.23 -1.18 -1.48
C VAL A 139 1.72 -0.66 -2.83
N PHE A 140 2.95 -1.04 -3.16
CA PHE A 140 3.56 -0.85 -4.47
C PHE A 140 3.35 -2.11 -5.30
N SER A 141 2.97 -1.95 -6.57
CA SER A 141 2.87 -3.05 -7.55
C SER A 141 3.31 -2.57 -8.92
N PRO A 142 3.65 -3.47 -9.87
CA PRO A 142 3.80 -3.10 -11.27
C PRO A 142 2.55 -2.38 -11.80
N ILE A 143 2.74 -1.42 -12.72
CA ILE A 143 1.64 -0.57 -13.20
C ILE A 143 0.73 -1.27 -14.20
N ASP A 144 1.29 -2.24 -14.91
CA ASP A 144 0.69 -3.07 -15.95
C ASP A 144 0.07 -4.36 -15.40
N GLU A 145 0.17 -4.60 -14.10
CA GLU A 145 -0.43 -5.74 -13.43
C GLU A 145 -1.69 -5.36 -12.64
N ASN A 146 -2.75 -6.17 -12.78
CA ASN A 146 -3.91 -6.02 -11.92
C ASN A 146 -3.65 -6.55 -10.51
N ASN A 147 -2.72 -7.51 -10.38
CA ASN A 147 -2.49 -8.22 -9.14
C ASN A 147 -1.57 -7.43 -8.19
N ILE A 148 -2.06 -7.13 -6.99
CA ILE A 148 -1.28 -6.50 -5.93
C ILE A 148 -0.32 -7.47 -5.22
N GLU A 149 -0.53 -8.79 -5.37
CA GLU A 149 0.26 -9.84 -4.71
C GLU A 149 1.70 -9.91 -5.22
N ILE A 150 1.95 -9.41 -6.43
CA ILE A 150 3.29 -9.32 -7.06
C ILE A 150 4.06 -8.09 -6.53
N GLY A 151 3.48 -7.38 -5.56
CA GLY A 151 3.99 -6.12 -5.03
C GLY A 151 4.75 -6.23 -3.72
N PHE A 152 4.98 -5.07 -3.12
CA PHE A 152 5.57 -4.92 -1.79
C PHE A 152 4.71 -3.97 -0.96
N ALA A 153 4.47 -4.32 0.30
CA ALA A 153 3.73 -3.49 1.24
C ALA A 153 4.68 -2.77 2.18
N PHE A 154 4.60 -1.45 2.24
CA PHE A 154 5.42 -0.61 3.11
C PHE A 154 4.60 0.09 4.18
N ARG A 155 5.16 0.19 5.39
CA ARG A 155 4.59 1.00 6.47
C ARG A 155 5.67 1.59 7.35
N LEU A 156 5.58 2.90 7.60
CA LEU A 156 6.41 3.61 8.56
C LEU A 156 5.76 3.57 9.95
N ARG A 157 6.53 3.18 10.97
CA ARG A 157 6.13 3.25 12.38
C ARG A 157 7.21 3.90 13.25
N ASN A 158 6.78 4.41 14.40
CA ASN A 158 7.67 4.74 15.50
C ASN A 158 7.70 3.54 16.45
N GLU A 159 8.87 2.98 16.69
CA GLU A 159 9.08 1.81 17.54
C GLU A 159 10.11 2.09 18.63
N LYS A 160 9.98 1.44 19.79
CA LYS A 160 11.01 1.52 20.83
C LYS A 160 12.10 0.48 20.58
N VAL A 161 13.34 0.95 20.48
CA VAL A 161 14.54 0.12 20.33
C VAL A 161 15.58 0.58 21.35
N ALA A 162 16.00 -0.31 22.25
CA ALA A 162 16.94 0.00 23.34
C ALA A 162 16.58 1.29 24.11
N GLY A 163 15.30 1.43 24.50
CA GLY A 163 14.78 2.59 25.24
C GLY A 163 14.58 3.87 24.41
N LYS A 164 14.99 3.90 23.13
CA LYS A 164 14.84 5.08 22.26
C LYS A 164 13.77 4.85 21.21
N THR A 165 12.96 5.86 20.94
CA THR A 165 11.99 5.84 19.84
C THR A 165 12.72 6.01 18.52
N GLN A 166 12.62 5.01 17.65
CA GLN A 166 13.17 4.98 16.30
C GLN A 166 12.05 4.94 15.27
N LYS A 167 12.27 5.57 14.12
CA LYS A 167 11.42 5.39 12.95
C LYS A 167 11.90 4.18 12.18
N VAL A 168 10.98 3.26 11.86
CA VAL A 168 11.25 2.02 11.14
C VAL A 168 10.28 1.92 9.97
N ILE A 169 10.80 1.70 8.76
CA ILE A 169 9.96 1.27 7.63
C ILE A 169 9.98 -0.24 7.60
N PHE A 170 8.80 -0.84 7.67
CA PHE A 170 8.61 -2.26 7.43
C PHE A 170 8.25 -2.48 5.96
N GLU A 171 8.87 -3.50 5.38
CA GLU A 171 8.48 -4.11 4.12
C GLU A 171 7.86 -5.47 4.43
N ALA A 172 6.70 -5.73 3.82
CA ALA A 172 5.93 -6.92 4.08
C ALA A 172 5.36 -7.50 2.78
N ASN A 173 5.01 -8.78 2.87
CA ASN A 173 4.22 -9.43 1.84
C ASN A 173 2.84 -8.73 1.72
N PRO A 174 2.42 -8.29 0.53
CA PRO A 174 1.19 -7.52 0.36
C PRO A 174 -0.11 -8.33 0.56
N LYS A 175 -0.03 -9.65 0.65
CA LYS A 175 -1.15 -10.56 0.91
C LYS A 175 -1.28 -10.88 2.41
N THR A 176 -0.20 -11.35 3.03
CA THR A 176 -0.21 -11.82 4.43
C THR A 176 0.08 -10.72 5.43
N GLY A 177 0.82 -9.68 5.01
CA GLY A 177 1.32 -8.63 5.89
C GLY A 177 2.48 -9.09 6.78
N GLU A 178 3.05 -10.26 6.51
CA GLU A 178 4.25 -10.77 7.17
C GLU A 178 5.45 -9.92 6.75
N ILE A 179 6.20 -9.43 7.73
CA ILE A 179 7.38 -8.60 7.53
C ILE A 179 8.49 -9.46 6.92
N VAL A 180 9.04 -8.98 5.81
CA VAL A 180 10.17 -9.59 5.11
C VAL A 180 11.43 -8.75 5.26
N ASP A 181 11.30 -7.45 5.51
CA ASP A 181 12.45 -6.56 5.71
C ASP A 181 12.11 -5.38 6.64
N GLN A 182 13.12 -4.83 7.31
CA GLN A 182 13.00 -3.65 8.17
C GLN A 182 14.13 -2.64 7.96
N PHE A 183 13.74 -1.40 7.68
CA PHE A 183 14.66 -0.33 7.34
C PHE A 183 14.77 0.72 8.43
N PHE A 184 16.02 1.09 8.72
CA PHE A 184 16.43 2.11 9.67
C PHE A 184 17.07 3.32 8.99
N ARG A 185 17.21 4.42 9.74
CA ARG A 185 17.78 5.67 9.21
C ARG A 185 19.30 5.65 9.04
N SER A 186 20.01 4.71 9.65
CA SER A 186 21.48 4.60 9.52
C SER A 186 21.91 3.15 9.31
N PRO A 187 23.04 2.93 8.60
CA PRO A 187 23.61 1.59 8.44
C PRO A 187 23.91 0.91 9.77
N LYS A 188 24.44 1.66 10.75
CA LYS A 188 24.76 1.15 12.10
C LYS A 188 23.52 0.59 12.82
N LEU A 189 22.37 1.26 12.70
CA LEU A 189 21.13 0.76 13.29
C LEU A 189 20.63 -0.47 12.54
N ALA A 190 20.72 -0.47 11.21
CA ALA A 190 20.32 -1.61 10.38
C ALA A 190 21.11 -2.88 10.72
N GLN A 191 22.43 -2.78 10.82
CA GLN A 191 23.30 -3.89 11.23
C GLN A 191 23.01 -4.33 12.67
N LYS A 192 22.90 -3.39 13.61
CA LYS A 192 22.71 -3.73 15.03
C LYS A 192 21.37 -4.42 15.31
N TYR A 193 20.33 -4.08 14.55
CA TYR A 193 18.96 -4.54 14.79
C TYR A 193 18.39 -5.33 13.61
N GLN A 194 19.23 -5.97 12.80
CA GLN A 194 18.82 -6.66 11.58
C GLN A 194 17.77 -7.77 11.79
N HIS A 195 17.84 -8.49 12.91
CA HIS A 195 16.88 -9.56 13.29
C HIS A 195 16.02 -9.17 14.51
N TYR A 196 15.88 -7.87 14.78
CA TYR A 196 15.08 -7.44 15.92
C TYR A 196 13.58 -7.56 15.63
N ASN A 197 12.89 -8.43 16.37
CA ASN A 197 11.45 -8.65 16.23
C ASN A 197 10.64 -7.68 17.12
N PHE A 198 9.95 -6.74 16.48
CA PHE A 198 9.00 -5.84 17.14
C PHE A 198 7.71 -6.54 17.56
N LYS A 199 7.25 -6.25 18.79
CA LYS A 199 6.03 -6.83 19.37
C LYS A 199 4.79 -6.46 18.54
N GLY A 200 3.92 -7.47 18.33
CA GLY A 200 2.65 -7.29 17.61
C GLY A 200 2.81 -7.24 16.09
N GLU A 201 4.00 -7.54 15.58
CA GLU A 201 4.25 -7.81 14.18
C GLU A 201 4.45 -9.31 13.93
N THR A 202 4.13 -9.75 12.72
CA THR A 202 4.34 -11.12 12.25
C THR A 202 5.46 -11.07 11.22
N TYR A 203 6.44 -11.96 11.33
CA TYR A 203 7.61 -12.01 10.45
C TYR A 203 7.54 -13.25 9.57
N ALA A 204 7.92 -13.11 8.31
CA ALA A 204 8.04 -14.25 7.40
C ALA A 204 9.16 -15.19 7.88
N PRO A 205 9.09 -16.50 7.62
CA PRO A 205 10.15 -17.43 7.99
C PRO A 205 11.52 -17.02 7.46
N SER A 206 11.58 -16.48 6.24
CA SER A 206 12.81 -15.99 5.59
C SER A 206 13.47 -14.82 6.30
N PHE A 207 12.78 -14.12 7.20
CA PHE A 207 13.33 -13.00 7.97
C PHE A 207 14.36 -13.47 9.02
N ASN A 208 14.21 -14.70 9.53
CA ASN A 208 15.05 -15.26 10.60
C ASN A 208 16.02 -16.34 10.09
N GLN A 209 16.15 -16.52 8.77
CA GLN A 209 16.94 -17.62 8.19
C GLN A 209 18.45 -17.34 8.11
N TYR A 210 18.88 -16.15 8.52
CA TYR A 210 20.27 -15.70 8.50
C TYR A 210 20.62 -15.10 9.86
#